data_AF-A0A412J4U4-F1
#
_entry.id   AF-A0A412J4U4-F1
#
_cell.length_a   1.000
_cell.length_b   1.000
_cell.length_c   1.000
_cell.angle_alpha   90.00
_cell.angle_beta   90.00
_cell.angle_gamma   90.00
#
_symmetry.space_group_name_H-M   'P 1'
#
loop_
_entity.id
_entity.type
_entity.pdbx_description
1 polymer ?
#
loop_
_entity_poly.entity_id
_entity_poly.type
_entity_poly.pdbx_seq_one_letter_code
_entity_poly.pdbx_strand_id
1 'polypeptide(L)'
;MLFLSDQDDIWMDGKVERVLKEFENSKTLCVVHDAEIVDGNMNKVKDSFFELKNGKPGLLHNLYRNAFIGCCMAFRKCVFEKSYPFPDHIEMHDWWIGLVAECMGNTVFIYEPYLKYRRHGDNASSLHHHPLKKMIFNRLYFIEQLMIRWIQVGWHA
;
A
#
# COMPACT_ATOMS: atom_id res chain seq x y z
N MET A 1 5.93 -1.08 15.56
CA MET A 1 5.26 -0.87 14.25
C MET A 1 6.33 -0.82 13.19
N LEU A 2 6.04 -1.27 11.98
CA LEU A 2 6.93 -1.13 10.85
C LEU A 2 6.40 0.00 9.97
N PHE A 3 7.28 0.93 9.59
CA PHE A 3 7.02 1.96 8.60
C PHE A 3 7.88 1.65 7.39
N LEU A 4 7.28 1.64 6.22
CA LEU A 4 8.03 1.58 4.97
C LEU A 4 8.41 3.00 4.56
N SER A 5 9.60 3.15 3.98
CA SER A 5 10.13 4.43 3.50
C SER A 5 11.05 4.16 2.32
N ASP A 6 10.94 4.99 1.30
CA ASP A 6 11.83 5.05 0.15
C ASP A 6 12.88 6.16 0.35
N GLN A 7 13.93 6.15 -0.48
CA GLN A 7 15.10 7.04 -0.31
C GLN A 7 14.83 8.51 -0.68
N ASP A 8 13.83 8.76 -1.52
CA ASP A 8 13.47 10.08 -2.05
C ASP A 8 12.18 10.65 -1.45
N ASP A 9 11.66 9.98 -0.42
CA ASP A 9 10.49 10.38 0.35
C ASP A 9 10.74 11.65 1.15
N ILE A 10 9.80 12.59 1.09
CA ILE A 10 9.77 13.76 1.97
C ILE A 10 8.54 13.67 2.85
N TRP A 11 8.78 13.36 4.12
CA TRP A 11 7.74 13.24 5.13
C TRP A 11 7.28 14.63 5.57
N MET A 12 5.98 14.79 5.75
CA MET A 12 5.40 16.01 6.30
C MET A 12 5.30 15.93 7.82
N ASP A 13 5.25 17.09 8.46
CA ASP A 13 5.12 17.19 9.92
C ASP A 13 3.88 16.46 10.42
N GLY A 14 4.02 15.78 11.56
CA GLY A 14 2.92 15.03 12.19
C GLY A 14 2.63 13.64 11.59
N LYS A 15 3.33 13.20 10.52
CA LYS A 15 3.12 11.86 9.91
C LYS A 15 3.13 10.74 10.95
N VAL A 16 4.20 10.64 11.73
CA VAL A 16 4.39 9.54 12.69
C VAL A 16 3.34 9.58 13.78
N GLU A 17 3.11 10.74 14.38
CA GLU A 17 2.11 10.91 15.45
C GLU A 17 0.72 10.52 14.97
N ARG A 18 0.31 11.03 13.80
CA ARG A 18 -1.00 10.75 13.21
C ARG A 18 -1.18 9.25 12.93
N VAL A 19 -0.16 8.60 12.38
CA VAL A 19 -0.20 7.17 12.05
C VAL A 19 -0.22 6.32 13.33
N LEU A 20 0.60 6.66 14.33
CA LEU A 20 0.65 5.93 15.61
C LEU A 20 -0.67 6.03 16.38
N LYS A 21 -1.38 7.17 16.29
CA LYS A 21 -2.70 7.34 16.90
C LYS A 21 -3.71 6.28 16.43
N GLU A 22 -3.67 5.88 15.16
CA GLU A 22 -4.54 4.81 14.65
C GLU A 22 -4.22 3.43 15.24
N PHE A 23 -2.97 3.22 15.67
CA PHE A 23 -2.53 1.97 16.31
C PHE A 23 -2.83 1.92 17.81
N GLU A 24 -3.33 3.00 18.43
CA GLU A 24 -3.90 2.96 19.78
C GLU A 24 -5.09 2.00 19.84
N ASN A 25 -5.83 1.88 18.73
CA ASN A 25 -6.73 0.76 18.53
C ASN A 25 -5.93 -0.53 18.28
N SER A 26 -5.97 -1.46 19.25
CA SER A 26 -5.25 -2.73 19.18
C SER A 26 -5.66 -3.59 17.98
N LYS A 27 -6.85 -3.36 17.42
CA LYS A 27 -7.36 -4.07 16.24
C LYS A 27 -6.79 -3.55 14.92
N THR A 28 -6.30 -2.31 14.85
CA THR A 28 -5.72 -1.73 13.63
C THR A 28 -4.47 -2.52 13.24
N LEU A 29 -4.46 -3.11 12.04
CA LEU A 29 -3.34 -3.94 11.57
C LEU A 29 -2.42 -3.19 10.60
N CYS A 30 -3.01 -2.34 9.76
CA CYS A 30 -2.31 -1.56 8.74
C CYS A 30 -2.94 -0.18 8.64
N VAL A 31 -2.10 0.83 8.45
CA VAL A 31 -2.48 2.22 8.22
C VAL A 31 -1.82 2.66 6.94
N VAL A 32 -2.60 3.25 6.05
CA VAL A 32 -2.13 3.87 4.81
C VAL A 32 -2.57 5.32 4.83
N HIS A 33 -1.67 6.26 4.58
CA HIS A 33 -2.04 7.66 4.46
C HIS A 33 -1.87 8.16 3.02
N ASP A 34 -2.49 9.29 2.70
CA ASP A 34 -2.38 9.89 1.37
C ASP A 34 -1.03 10.60 1.16
N ALA A 35 -0.75 11.00 -0.07
CA ALA A 35 0.44 11.75 -0.44
C ALA A 35 0.13 12.83 -1.49
N GLU A 36 0.81 13.97 -1.37
CA GLU A 36 0.93 14.94 -2.45
C GLU A 36 1.86 14.39 -3.53
N ILE A 37 1.49 14.49 -4.80
CA ILE A 37 2.36 14.07 -5.90
C ILE A 37 3.22 15.26 -6.34
N VAL A 38 4.53 15.09 -6.33
CA VAL A 38 5.50 16.14 -6.74
C VAL A 38 6.38 15.68 -7.90
N ASP A 39 6.85 16.62 -8.70
CA ASP A 39 7.85 16.37 -9.75
C ASP A 39 9.28 16.28 -9.18
N GLY A 40 10.26 16.05 -10.06
CA GLY A 40 11.68 15.98 -9.65
C GLY A 40 12.26 17.27 -9.07
N ASN A 41 11.59 18.42 -9.30
CA ASN A 41 11.97 19.74 -8.78
C ASN A 41 11.15 20.12 -7.55
N MET A 42 10.41 19.18 -6.94
CA MET A 42 9.53 19.39 -5.79
C MET A 42 8.32 20.31 -6.06
N ASN A 43 8.00 20.58 -7.32
CA ASN A 43 6.76 21.27 -7.65
C ASN A 43 5.59 20.31 -7.50
N LYS A 44 4.51 20.79 -6.89
CA LYS A 44 3.29 20.01 -6.73
C LYS A 44 2.62 19.77 -8.08
N VAL A 45 2.36 18.50 -8.38
CA VAL A 45 1.67 18.01 -9.59
C VAL A 45 0.21 17.68 -9.27
N LYS A 46 -0.05 17.05 -8.13
CA LYS A 46 -1.41 16.77 -7.62
C LYS A 46 -1.44 16.84 -6.10
N ASP A 47 -2.59 17.23 -5.55
CA ASP A 47 -2.79 17.33 -4.09
C ASP A 47 -2.97 15.96 -3.41
N SER A 48 -3.51 14.97 -4.13
CA SER A 48 -3.84 13.66 -3.55
C SER A 48 -3.54 12.49 -4.49
N PHE A 49 -2.89 11.47 -3.96
CA PHE A 49 -2.73 10.18 -4.62
C PHE A 49 -4.00 9.33 -4.50
N PHE A 50 -4.71 9.41 -3.38
CA PHE A 50 -5.98 8.71 -3.19
C PHE A 50 -7.07 9.21 -4.12
N GLU A 51 -7.14 10.49 -4.47
CA GLU A 51 -8.06 10.98 -5.50
C GLU A 51 -7.76 10.36 -6.87
N LEU A 52 -6.48 10.20 -7.21
CA LEU A 52 -6.05 9.57 -8.46
C LEU A 52 -6.40 8.07 -8.52
N LYS A 53 -6.23 7.36 -7.39
CA LYS A 53 -6.44 5.91 -7.31
C LYS A 53 -7.80 5.52 -6.73
N ASN A 54 -8.65 6.46 -6.35
CA ASN A 54 -9.84 6.21 -5.53
C ASN A 54 -9.50 5.39 -4.28
N GLY A 55 -8.52 5.83 -3.49
CA GLY A 55 -8.00 5.10 -2.33
C GLY A 55 -9.05 4.89 -1.25
N LYS A 56 -9.26 3.64 -0.84
CA LYS A 56 -10.17 3.26 0.25
C LYS A 56 -9.89 1.83 0.71
N PRO A 57 -10.27 1.46 1.94
CA PRO A 57 -10.18 0.08 2.39
C PRO A 57 -11.08 -0.84 1.55
N GLY A 58 -10.68 -2.11 1.48
CA GLY A 58 -11.44 -3.19 0.86
C GLY A 58 -10.58 -4.03 -0.08
N LEU A 59 -10.49 -5.33 0.22
CA LEU A 59 -9.73 -6.31 -0.56
C LEU A 59 -10.06 -6.28 -2.06
N LEU A 60 -11.34 -6.39 -2.42
CA LEU A 60 -11.77 -6.41 -3.83
C LEU A 60 -11.46 -5.10 -4.54
N HIS A 61 -11.64 -3.98 -3.84
CA HIS A 61 -11.33 -2.67 -4.38
C HIS A 61 -9.84 -2.53 -4.67
N ASN A 62 -8.99 -2.90 -3.71
CA ASN A 62 -7.53 -2.79 -3.84
C ASN A 62 -6.91 -3.87 -4.75
N LEU A 63 -7.57 -5.02 -4.96
CA LEU A 63 -7.23 -5.97 -6.04
C LEU A 63 -7.51 -5.39 -7.43
N TYR A 64 -8.61 -4.65 -7.57
CA TYR A 64 -8.95 -4.00 -8.84
C TYR A 64 -8.08 -2.77 -9.09
N ARG A 65 -7.91 -1.93 -8.07
CA ARG A 65 -7.28 -0.61 -8.13
C ARG A 65 -6.39 -0.42 -6.92
N ASN A 66 -5.12 -0.79 -7.06
CA ASN A 66 -4.12 -0.66 -6.01
C ASN A 66 -3.98 0.81 -5.55
N ALA A 67 -4.29 1.06 -4.27
CA ALA A 67 -4.05 2.31 -3.58
C ALA A 67 -2.91 2.23 -2.54
N PHE A 68 -2.27 1.07 -2.40
CA PHE A 68 -1.10 0.90 -1.54
C PHE A 68 0.15 1.44 -2.24
N ILE A 69 0.87 2.30 -1.52
CA ILE A 69 2.23 2.71 -1.85
C ILE A 69 3.07 2.47 -0.60
N GLY A 70 4.19 1.77 -0.73
CA GLY A 70 5.09 1.43 0.37
C GLY A 70 5.35 2.58 1.32
N CYS A 71 5.90 3.71 0.84
CA CYS A 71 6.21 4.89 1.65
C CYS A 71 5.07 5.51 2.47
N CYS A 72 3.82 5.19 2.14
CA CYS A 72 2.63 5.62 2.85
C CYS A 72 2.11 4.61 3.88
N MET A 73 2.74 3.44 3.99
CA MET A 73 2.26 2.32 4.80
C MET A 73 2.99 2.22 6.14
N ALA A 74 2.21 1.93 7.18
CA ALA A 74 2.69 1.38 8.43
C ALA A 74 1.83 0.18 8.84
N PHE A 75 2.42 -0.83 9.45
CA PHE A 75 1.69 -2.04 9.85
C PHE A 75 2.31 -2.73 11.07
N ARG A 76 1.52 -3.60 11.70
CA ARG A 76 1.97 -4.46 12.80
C ARG A 76 2.90 -5.56 12.30
N LYS A 77 3.79 -6.05 13.17
CA LYS A 77 4.72 -7.14 12.85
C LYS A 77 4.01 -8.41 12.37
N CYS A 78 2.84 -8.72 12.93
CA CYS A 78 2.04 -9.87 12.51
C CYS A 78 1.63 -9.80 11.02
N VAL A 79 1.38 -8.62 10.46
CA VAL A 79 1.09 -8.46 9.02
C VAL A 79 2.30 -8.87 8.19
N PHE A 80 3.50 -8.46 8.60
CA PHE A 80 4.74 -8.87 7.94
C PHE A 80 4.96 -10.39 8.03
N GLU A 81 4.78 -10.97 9.21
CA GLU A 81 4.95 -12.41 9.45
C GLU A 81 3.97 -13.24 8.59
N LYS A 82 2.74 -12.75 8.39
CA LYS A 82 1.77 -13.37 7.48
C LYS A 82 2.06 -13.12 6.01
N SER A 83 2.77 -12.05 5.67
CA SER A 83 3.15 -11.69 4.30
C SER A 83 4.41 -12.41 3.82
N TYR A 84 5.33 -12.75 4.73
CA TYR A 84 6.61 -13.39 4.42
C TYR A 84 6.52 -14.93 4.41
N PRO A 85 7.25 -15.67 3.54
CA PRO A 85 8.06 -15.18 2.42
C PRO A 85 7.21 -14.55 1.32
N PHE A 86 7.74 -13.60 0.57
CA PHE A 86 7.00 -13.01 -0.56
C PHE A 86 6.92 -14.00 -1.73
N PRO A 87 5.79 -14.11 -2.45
CA PRO A 87 5.71 -14.94 -3.65
C PRO A 87 6.64 -14.41 -4.75
N ASP A 88 7.25 -15.31 -5.53
CA ASP A 88 8.35 -14.99 -6.46
C ASP A 88 7.98 -14.01 -7.59
N HIS A 89 6.70 -13.94 -7.96
CA HIS A 89 6.25 -13.17 -9.13
C HIS A 89 5.25 -12.06 -8.77
N ILE A 90 5.28 -11.56 -7.53
CA ILE A 90 4.48 -10.37 -7.19
C ILE A 90 5.03 -9.12 -7.88
N GLU A 91 4.13 -8.29 -8.39
CA GLU A 91 4.53 -7.07 -9.11
C GLU A 91 5.01 -5.97 -8.16
N MET A 92 4.39 -5.87 -6.97
CA MET A 92 4.78 -4.91 -5.95
C MET A 92 4.56 -5.51 -4.55
N HIS A 93 5.56 -5.37 -3.67
CA HIS A 93 5.54 -5.96 -2.33
C HIS A 93 4.61 -5.22 -1.39
N ASP A 94 4.49 -3.89 -1.53
CA ASP A 94 3.53 -3.05 -0.81
C ASP A 94 2.08 -3.45 -1.12
N TRP A 95 1.78 -3.73 -2.38
CA TRP A 95 0.47 -4.24 -2.78
C TRP A 95 0.17 -5.59 -2.12
N TRP A 96 1.14 -6.53 -2.13
CA TRP A 96 0.99 -7.81 -1.44
C TRP A 96 0.72 -7.64 0.06
N ILE A 97 1.55 -6.85 0.75
CA ILE A 97 1.40 -6.60 2.19
C ILE A 97 0.05 -5.96 2.50
N GLY A 98 -0.38 -4.99 1.69
CA GLY A 98 -1.67 -4.33 1.81
C GLY A 98 -2.84 -5.30 1.65
N LEU A 99 -2.78 -6.19 0.65
CA LEU A 99 -3.80 -7.22 0.45
C LEU A 99 -3.84 -8.25 1.57
N VAL A 100 -2.68 -8.67 2.10
CA VAL A 100 -2.61 -9.55 3.28
C VAL A 100 -3.23 -8.85 4.50
N ALA A 101 -2.94 -7.56 4.72
CA ALA A 101 -3.57 -6.78 5.78
C ALA A 101 -5.09 -6.69 5.62
N GLU A 102 -5.59 -6.48 4.40
CA GLU A 102 -7.03 -6.48 4.09
C GLU A 102 -7.69 -7.83 4.39
N CYS A 103 -7.01 -8.96 4.11
CA CYS A 103 -7.49 -10.29 4.45
C CYS A 103 -7.53 -10.55 5.97
N MET A 104 -6.55 -10.02 6.72
CA MET A 104 -6.53 -10.09 8.18
C MET A 104 -7.53 -9.13 8.84
N GLY A 105 -7.88 -8.03 8.16
CA GLY A 105 -8.86 -7.04 8.58
C GLY A 105 -8.27 -5.76 9.17
N ASN A 106 -9.13 -4.77 9.43
CA ASN A 106 -8.82 -3.51 10.10
C ASN A 106 -7.65 -2.71 9.49
N THR A 107 -7.73 -2.48 8.17
CA THR A 107 -6.88 -1.52 7.47
C THR A 107 -7.52 -0.14 7.52
N VAL A 108 -6.77 0.87 7.93
CA VAL A 108 -7.23 2.26 8.06
C VAL A 108 -6.60 3.11 6.96
N PHE A 109 -7.41 3.91 6.29
CA PHE A 109 -6.96 4.89 5.30
C PHE A 109 -7.11 6.30 5.87
N ILE A 110 -6.01 7.05 5.91
CA ILE A 110 -5.94 8.45 6.32
C ILE A 110 -5.90 9.30 5.05
N TYR A 111 -6.92 10.14 4.85
CA TYR A 111 -7.07 10.90 3.59
C TYR A 111 -6.26 12.19 3.58
N GLU A 112 -5.75 12.63 4.73
CA GLU A 112 -4.82 13.74 4.80
C GLU A 112 -3.44 13.33 4.27
N PRO A 113 -2.80 14.13 3.40
CA PRO A 113 -1.48 13.83 2.88
C PRO A 113 -0.42 14.08 3.95
N TYR A 114 0.47 13.10 4.14
CA TYR A 114 1.61 13.18 5.08
C TYR A 114 2.97 12.94 4.42
N LEU A 115 3.00 12.91 3.10
CA LEU A 115 4.18 12.63 2.29
C LEU A 115 4.11 13.38 0.97
N LYS A 116 5.25 13.87 0.50
CA LYS A 116 5.43 14.31 -0.89
C LYS A 116 6.00 13.15 -1.69
N TYR A 117 5.13 12.46 -2.41
CA TYR A 117 5.48 11.34 -3.28
C TYR A 117 6.04 11.84 -4.60
N ARG A 118 7.35 11.69 -4.78
CA ARG A 118 8.04 12.12 -5.99
C ARG A 118 7.77 11.15 -7.13
N ARG A 119 7.29 11.66 -8.28
CA ARG A 119 7.16 10.88 -9.52
C ARG A 119 8.08 11.42 -10.61
N HIS A 120 9.17 10.71 -10.88
CA HIS A 120 9.94 10.90 -12.10
C HIS A 120 9.27 10.17 -13.26
N GLY A 121 9.48 10.65 -14.50
CA GLY A 121 8.99 9.98 -15.70
C GLY A 121 9.43 8.52 -15.84
N ASP A 122 10.52 8.14 -15.13
CA ASP A 122 11.10 6.80 -15.07
C ASP A 122 10.77 6.02 -13.78
N ASN A 123 9.89 6.51 -12.89
CA ASN A 123 9.47 5.69 -11.74
C ASN A 123 8.84 4.39 -12.27
N ALA A 124 9.23 3.25 -11.70
CA ALA A 124 8.78 1.91 -12.10
C ALA A 124 7.25 1.76 -12.23
N SER A 125 6.49 2.67 -11.60
CA SER A 125 5.08 2.90 -11.89
C SER A 125 4.90 3.85 -13.08
N SER A 126 5.16 3.43 -14.31
CA SER A 126 4.87 4.25 -15.50
C SER A 126 3.37 4.57 -15.59
N LEU A 127 3.01 5.77 -16.05
CA LEU A 127 1.60 6.13 -16.37
C LEU A 127 1.01 5.32 -17.54
N HIS A 128 1.85 4.54 -18.23
CA HIS A 128 1.40 3.57 -19.20
C HIS A 128 0.76 2.38 -18.50
N HIS A 129 -0.53 2.19 -18.74
CA HIS A 129 -1.22 0.99 -18.31
C HIS A 129 -0.52 -0.23 -18.93
N HIS A 130 -0.23 -1.21 -18.09
CA HIS A 130 0.18 -2.52 -18.61
C HIS A 130 -0.90 -3.06 -19.56
N PRO A 131 -0.51 -3.89 -20.55
CA PRO A 131 -1.48 -4.58 -21.38
C PRO A 131 -2.55 -5.26 -20.51
N LEU A 132 -3.81 -5.19 -20.90
CA LEU A 132 -4.93 -5.74 -20.12
C LEU A 132 -4.69 -7.19 -19.69
N LYS A 133 -4.09 -8.00 -20.58
CA LYS A 133 -3.70 -9.39 -20.29
C LYS A 133 -2.77 -9.49 -19.08
N LYS A 134 -1.74 -8.63 -18.98
CA LYS A 134 -0.81 -8.60 -17.85
C LYS A 134 -1.54 -8.16 -16.57
N MET A 135 -2.39 -7.15 -16.66
CA MET A 135 -3.17 -6.69 -15.49
C MET A 135 -4.14 -7.76 -14.96
N ILE A 136 -4.76 -8.54 -15.84
CA ILE A 136 -5.64 -9.66 -15.45
C ILE A 136 -4.80 -10.78 -14.85
N PHE A 137 -3.70 -11.15 -15.49
CA PHE A 137 -2.78 -12.19 -15.01
C PHE A 137 -2.28 -11.87 -13.60
N ASN A 138 -1.80 -10.64 -13.37
CA ASN A 138 -1.30 -10.23 -12.05
C ASN A 138 -2.38 -10.35 -10.98
N ARG A 139 -3.62 -9.93 -11.27
CA ARG A 139 -4.73 -10.05 -10.31
C ARG A 139 -5.08 -11.50 -10.00
N LEU A 140 -5.15 -12.36 -11.02
CA LEU A 140 -5.38 -13.79 -10.81
C LEU A 140 -4.27 -14.42 -9.99
N TYR A 141 -3.01 -14.05 -10.25
CA TYR A 141 -1.87 -14.49 -9.48
C TYR A 141 -1.96 -14.02 -8.01
N PHE A 142 -2.26 -12.74 -7.76
CA PHE A 142 -2.49 -12.25 -6.40
C PHE A 142 -3.60 -13.02 -5.68
N ILE A 143 -4.73 -13.28 -6.34
CA ILE A 143 -5.83 -14.06 -5.77
C ILE A 143 -5.39 -15.48 -5.43
N GLU A 144 -4.71 -16.16 -6.35
CA GLU A 144 -4.18 -17.51 -6.13
C GLU A 144 -3.21 -17.53 -4.94
N GLN A 145 -2.26 -16.59 -4.89
CA GLN A 145 -1.28 -16.51 -3.81
C GLN A 145 -1.93 -16.19 -2.46
N LEU A 146 -2.97 -15.34 -2.42
CA LEU A 146 -3.73 -15.10 -1.20
C LEU A 146 -4.42 -16.39 -0.72
N MET A 147 -5.01 -17.18 -1.63
CA MET A 147 -5.64 -18.45 -1.27
C MET A 147 -4.63 -19.47 -0.74
N ILE A 148 -3.46 -19.60 -1.41
CA ILE A 148 -2.37 -20.46 -0.94
C ILE A 148 -1.91 -20.00 0.44
N ARG A 149 -1.69 -18.69 0.63
CA ARG A 149 -1.24 -18.14 1.89
C ARG A 149 -2.25 -18.39 3.01
N TRP A 150 -3.54 -18.25 2.74
CA TRP A 150 -4.59 -18.56 3.70
C TRP A 150 -4.51 -20.01 4.19
N ILE A 151 -4.28 -20.97 3.30
CA ILE A 151 -4.11 -22.39 3.65
C ILE A 151 -2.87 -22.60 4.52
N GLN A 152 -1.78 -21.87 4.26
CA GLN A 152 -0.51 -22.02 4.97
C GLN A 152 -0.53 -21.45 6.39
N VAL A 153 -1.11 -20.26 6.58
CA VAL A 153 -0.96 -19.51 7.84
C VAL A 153 -2.27 -19.01 8.45
N GLY A 154 -3.39 -19.06 7.72
CA GLY A 154 -4.65 -18.45 8.12
C GLY A 154 -4.59 -16.92 8.29
N TRP A 155 -5.74 -16.28 8.38
CA TRP A 155 -5.84 -14.83 8.56
C TRP A 155 -6.03 -14.37 10.01
N HIS A 156 -6.02 -15.30 10.95
CA HIS A 156 -6.09 -14.97 12.37
C HIS A 156 -4.76 -14.33 12.81
N ALA A 157 -4.88 -13.16 13.44
CA ALA A 157 -3.80 -12.43 14.09
C ALA A 157 -3.41 -13.08 15.42
#